data_AF-A0A142W0D6-F1
#
_entry.id   AF-A0A142W0D6-F1
#
_cell.length_a   1.000
_cell.length_b   1.000
_cell.length_c   1.000
_cell.angle_alpha   90.00
_cell.angle_beta   90.00
_cell.angle_gamma   90.00
#
_symmetry.space_group_name_H-M   'P 1'
#
loop_
_entity.id
_entity.type
_entity.pdbx_description
1 polymer ?
#
loop_
_entity_poly.entity_id
_entity_poly.type
_entity_poly.pdbx_seq_one_letter_code
_entity_poly.pdbx_strand_id
1 'polypeptide(L)'
;MLHPASAAALRDPEWLAHRYDSNHDAFHFRRVPRDIRREIPFLTDMHLGEEAAPLVLSRTASRQNVEPAPVHFLFHSAYCASTMLVQAIDQPGIASGLSEPVLLNDMVGWRRRGAAPRDHARVMDDALAMLARPLTAGEAVIIKPSNIFNPLARGALTLRPGAHAILLYAPLRAFLLSVARKGLWCRLWCRELFEGYLADDFLQFGFDARDYFRQSDLQIAAIGWLAQQRAFATLIAWAPGRIAALDSEALTRDPVRAVAGAMDHYGLTADREALADHPALARNSKSGAPFAAGERQRDLAAADAAYGDEINQVLGWAEAVADQAGIPLVLPGALPMP
;
A
#
# COMPACT_ATOMS: atom_id res chain seq x y z
N MET A 1 0.34 -26.18 -23.97
CA MET A 1 1.35 -25.16 -24.38
C MET A 1 0.61 -23.88 -24.72
N LEU A 2 1.13 -22.72 -24.32
CA LEU A 2 0.53 -21.42 -24.64
C LEU A 2 0.68 -21.10 -26.14
N HIS A 3 -0.30 -20.39 -26.69
CA HIS A 3 -0.18 -19.82 -28.03
C HIS A 3 1.01 -18.83 -28.08
N PRO A 4 1.77 -18.75 -29.19
CA PRO A 4 2.96 -17.89 -29.27
C PRO A 4 2.71 -16.41 -28.90
N ALA A 5 1.55 -15.86 -29.30
CA ALA A 5 1.16 -14.49 -28.95
C ALA A 5 0.96 -14.31 -27.43
N SER A 6 0.36 -15.31 -26.74
CA SER A 6 0.18 -15.29 -25.29
C SER A 6 1.52 -15.39 -24.56
N ALA A 7 2.43 -16.23 -25.06
CA ALA A 7 3.78 -16.33 -24.50
C ALA A 7 4.59 -15.04 -24.69
N ALA A 8 4.41 -14.35 -25.82
CA ALA A 8 5.01 -13.03 -26.06
C ALA A 8 4.46 -11.98 -25.08
N ALA A 9 3.14 -11.94 -24.86
CA ALA A 9 2.53 -11.03 -23.89
C ALA A 9 3.02 -11.28 -22.46
N LEU A 10 3.23 -12.53 -22.03
CA LEU A 10 3.76 -12.83 -20.69
C LEU A 10 5.19 -12.33 -20.47
N ARG A 11 6.01 -12.32 -21.53
CA ARG A 11 7.38 -11.78 -21.52
C ARG A 11 7.42 -10.25 -21.56
N ASP A 12 6.32 -9.62 -21.95
CA ASP A 12 6.19 -8.17 -21.96
C ASP A 12 5.60 -7.69 -20.60
N PRO A 13 6.41 -7.04 -19.74
CA PRO A 13 5.98 -6.57 -18.43
C PRO A 13 4.94 -5.44 -18.49
N GLU A 14 4.71 -4.84 -19.66
CA GLU A 14 3.60 -3.90 -19.86
C GLU A 14 2.24 -4.61 -19.81
N TRP A 15 2.18 -5.91 -20.09
CA TRP A 15 0.99 -6.72 -19.81
C TRP A 15 0.89 -7.03 -18.33
N LEU A 16 0.28 -6.13 -17.58
CA LEU A 16 0.04 -6.27 -16.15
C LEU A 16 -0.96 -7.40 -15.88
N ALA A 17 -0.63 -8.32 -14.96
CA ALA A 17 -1.61 -9.23 -14.38
C ALA A 17 -2.53 -8.40 -13.47
N HIS A 18 -3.70 -8.04 -14.00
CA HIS A 18 -4.57 -7.03 -13.42
C HIS A 18 -5.60 -7.65 -12.48
N ARG A 19 -6.17 -8.81 -12.82
CA ARG A 19 -7.17 -9.52 -11.99
C ARG A 19 -6.78 -10.97 -11.81
N TYR A 20 -7.24 -11.57 -10.71
CA TYR A 20 -7.28 -13.02 -10.56
C TYR A 20 -8.72 -13.50 -10.47
N ASP A 21 -9.11 -14.39 -11.38
CA ASP A 21 -10.41 -15.04 -11.39
C ASP A 21 -10.31 -16.41 -10.70
N SER A 22 -10.82 -16.47 -9.47
CA SER A 22 -10.84 -17.70 -8.67
C SER A 22 -11.77 -18.78 -9.21
N ASN A 23 -12.76 -18.44 -10.05
CA ASN A 23 -13.72 -19.41 -10.59
C ASN A 23 -13.11 -20.19 -11.76
N HIS A 24 -12.23 -19.56 -12.54
CA HIS A 24 -11.60 -20.15 -13.71
C HIS A 24 -10.10 -20.43 -13.54
N ASP A 25 -9.54 -20.13 -12.36
CA ASP A 25 -8.11 -20.28 -12.05
C ASP A 25 -7.21 -19.59 -13.10
N ALA A 26 -7.54 -18.33 -13.39
CA ALA A 26 -6.96 -17.55 -14.48
C ALA A 26 -6.54 -16.15 -14.04
N PHE A 27 -5.50 -15.62 -14.68
CA PHE A 27 -5.15 -14.21 -14.60
C PHE A 27 -5.70 -13.46 -15.80
N HIS A 28 -6.23 -12.26 -15.55
CA HIS A 28 -6.62 -11.34 -16.61
C HIS A 28 -5.51 -10.32 -16.77
N PHE A 29 -4.92 -10.28 -17.95
CA PHE A 29 -3.87 -9.35 -18.29
C PHE A 29 -4.43 -8.19 -19.11
N ARG A 30 -3.92 -6.99 -18.85
CA ARG A 30 -4.17 -5.82 -19.68
C ARG A 30 -2.89 -5.02 -19.88
N ARG A 31 -2.80 -4.31 -20.98
CA ARG A 31 -1.61 -3.52 -21.29
C ARG A 31 -1.64 -2.19 -20.52
N VAL A 32 -0.68 -2.00 -19.63
CA VAL A 32 -0.47 -0.79 -18.83
C VAL A 32 1.01 -0.40 -18.93
N PRO A 33 1.41 0.35 -19.97
CA PRO A 33 2.77 0.82 -20.16
C PRO A 33 3.21 1.83 -19.08
N ARG A 34 4.51 2.10 -18.98
CA ARG A 34 5.09 2.91 -17.88
C ARG A 34 4.53 4.33 -17.80
N ASP A 35 4.30 4.96 -18.95
CA ASP A 35 3.70 6.30 -19.05
C ASP A 35 2.30 6.34 -18.44
N ILE A 36 1.44 5.37 -18.78
CA ILE A 36 0.10 5.25 -18.16
C ILE A 36 0.21 5.06 -16.65
N ARG A 37 1.12 4.19 -16.17
CA ARG A 37 1.31 3.96 -14.72
C ARG A 37 1.70 5.22 -13.96
N ARG A 38 2.37 6.18 -14.60
CA ARG A 38 2.81 7.45 -14.00
C ARG A 38 1.71 8.49 -13.93
N GLU A 39 0.73 8.44 -14.83
CA GLU A 39 -0.36 9.41 -14.90
C GLU A 39 -1.49 9.11 -13.91
N ILE A 40 -1.62 7.85 -13.48
CA ILE A 40 -2.69 7.42 -12.59
C ILE A 40 -2.21 7.21 -11.14
N PRO A 41 -3.08 7.44 -10.14
CA PRO A 41 -2.72 7.18 -8.75
C PRO A 41 -2.68 5.68 -8.41
N PHE A 42 -3.58 4.88 -8.99
CA PHE A 42 -3.81 3.49 -8.60
C PHE A 42 -4.11 2.59 -9.81
N LEU A 43 -3.62 1.36 -9.76
CA LEU A 43 -3.84 0.31 -10.76
C LEU A 43 -5.19 -0.39 -10.51
N THR A 44 -6.27 0.39 -10.55
CA THR A 44 -7.65 -0.04 -10.36
C THR A 44 -8.51 0.32 -11.56
N ASP A 45 -9.64 -0.36 -11.73
CA ASP A 45 -10.57 -0.11 -12.84
C ASP A 45 -11.11 1.33 -12.84
N MET A 46 -11.22 1.96 -11.66
CA MET A 46 -11.62 3.36 -11.52
C MET A 46 -10.69 4.34 -12.27
N HIS A 47 -9.39 4.02 -12.37
CA HIS A 47 -8.40 4.91 -12.99
C HIS A 47 -7.96 4.44 -14.37
N LEU A 48 -7.97 3.13 -14.59
CA LEU A 48 -7.60 2.53 -15.88
C LEU A 48 -8.78 2.42 -16.85
N GLY A 49 -10.00 2.67 -16.39
CA GLY A 49 -11.22 2.40 -17.14
C GLY A 49 -11.50 0.89 -17.29
N GLU A 50 -12.62 0.58 -17.92
CA GLU A 50 -13.04 -0.78 -18.23
C GLU A 50 -12.11 -1.39 -19.29
N GLU A 51 -11.71 -2.65 -19.08
CA GLU A 51 -10.98 -3.45 -20.07
C GLU A 51 -11.96 -4.37 -20.79
N ALA A 52 -12.33 -4.02 -22.02
CA ALA A 52 -13.35 -4.74 -22.78
C ALA A 52 -12.87 -6.12 -23.26
N ALA A 53 -11.55 -6.32 -23.43
CA ALA A 53 -11.00 -7.55 -23.98
C ALA A 53 -9.68 -7.93 -23.29
N PRO A 54 -9.71 -8.30 -21.99
CA PRO A 54 -8.51 -8.71 -21.28
C PRO A 54 -7.94 -9.99 -21.89
N LEU A 55 -6.61 -10.11 -21.90
CA LEU A 55 -5.96 -11.37 -22.23
C LEU A 55 -6.10 -12.30 -21.02
N VAL A 56 -6.96 -13.32 -21.14
CA VAL A 56 -7.22 -14.30 -20.07
C VAL A 56 -6.35 -15.53 -20.27
N LEU A 57 -5.50 -15.83 -19.29
CA LEU A 57 -4.61 -16.99 -19.32
C LEU A 57 -4.72 -17.79 -18.03
N SER A 58 -4.64 -19.12 -18.14
CA SER A 58 -4.55 -19.99 -16.98
C SER A 58 -3.39 -19.57 -16.06
N ARG A 59 -3.62 -19.60 -14.74
CA ARG A 59 -2.60 -19.27 -13.73
C ARG A 59 -1.37 -20.16 -13.88
N THR A 60 -1.56 -21.47 -13.99
CA THR A 60 -0.44 -22.43 -14.06
C THR A 60 0.40 -22.24 -15.31
N ALA A 61 -0.26 -22.05 -16.46
CA ALA A 61 0.42 -21.76 -17.72
C ALA A 61 1.19 -20.43 -17.65
N SER A 62 0.60 -19.39 -17.05
CA SER A 62 1.25 -18.09 -16.88
C SER A 62 2.48 -18.19 -15.99
N ARG A 63 2.35 -18.85 -14.83
CA ARG A 63 3.45 -19.03 -13.88
C ARG A 63 4.65 -19.76 -14.49
N GLN A 64 4.42 -20.79 -15.29
CA GLN A 64 5.49 -21.56 -15.94
C GLN A 64 6.29 -20.77 -16.98
N ASN A 65 5.81 -19.60 -17.41
CA ASN A 65 6.40 -18.80 -18.49
C ASN A 65 6.95 -17.45 -18.00
N VAL A 66 7.07 -17.27 -16.67
CA VAL A 66 7.58 -16.04 -16.06
C VAL A 66 8.65 -16.37 -15.05
N GLU A 67 9.78 -15.67 -15.17
CA GLU A 67 10.81 -15.60 -14.14
C GLU A 67 10.63 -14.29 -13.36
N PRO A 68 10.25 -14.34 -12.08
CA PRO A 68 10.03 -13.13 -11.28
C PRO A 68 11.35 -12.47 -10.88
N ALA A 69 11.36 -11.14 -10.87
CA ALA A 69 12.45 -10.35 -10.31
C ALA A 69 12.31 -10.19 -8.78
N PRO A 70 13.35 -9.69 -8.09
CA PRO A 70 13.23 -9.24 -6.72
C PRO A 70 12.09 -8.23 -6.55
N VAL A 71 11.34 -8.40 -5.48
CA VAL A 71 10.19 -7.57 -5.14
C VAL A 71 10.30 -7.06 -3.72
N HIS A 72 9.88 -5.82 -3.51
CA HIS A 72 9.82 -5.18 -2.19
C HIS A 72 8.44 -4.56 -1.97
N PHE A 73 8.11 -4.22 -0.73
CA PHE A 73 6.77 -3.78 -0.36
C PHE A 73 6.75 -2.42 0.32
N LEU A 74 5.83 -1.56 -0.12
CA LEU A 74 5.43 -0.36 0.61
C LEU A 74 4.04 -0.58 1.20
N PHE A 75 3.98 -1.09 2.43
CA PHE A 75 2.73 -1.16 3.18
C PHE A 75 2.43 0.19 3.82
N HIS A 76 1.16 0.50 4.02
CA HIS A 76 0.80 1.83 4.49
C HIS A 76 -0.50 1.92 5.31
N SER A 77 -0.64 2.98 6.12
CA SER A 77 -1.79 3.20 7.02
C SER A 77 -2.90 4.11 6.45
N ALA A 78 -2.88 4.32 5.13
CA ALA A 78 -3.62 5.39 4.41
C ALA A 78 -3.25 6.84 4.80
N TYR A 79 -3.60 7.77 3.91
CA TYR A 79 -3.35 9.23 4.00
C TYR A 79 -1.91 9.66 4.33
N CYS A 80 -0.93 8.79 4.13
CA CYS A 80 0.46 8.97 4.53
C CYS A 80 1.44 9.26 3.36
N ALA A 81 0.91 9.70 2.21
CA ALA A 81 1.67 10.01 1.00
C ALA A 81 2.41 8.80 0.35
N SER A 82 1.88 7.58 0.54
CA SER A 82 2.46 6.36 -0.05
C SER A 82 2.46 6.34 -1.57
N THR A 83 1.45 6.95 -2.22
CA THR A 83 1.41 7.08 -3.68
C THR A 83 2.54 7.97 -4.21
N MET A 84 2.82 9.09 -3.53
CA MET A 84 3.95 9.97 -3.90
C MET A 84 5.28 9.25 -3.72
N LEU A 85 5.47 8.51 -2.62
CA LEU A 85 6.70 7.75 -2.39
C LEU A 85 6.93 6.66 -3.45
N VAL A 86 5.92 5.84 -3.78
CA VAL A 86 6.09 4.79 -4.81
C VAL A 86 6.34 5.39 -6.20
N GLN A 87 5.74 6.54 -6.51
CA GLN A 87 5.99 7.26 -7.77
C GLN A 87 7.40 7.85 -7.82
N ALA A 88 7.93 8.35 -6.71
CA ALA A 88 9.30 8.89 -6.63
C ALA A 88 10.38 7.79 -6.75
N ILE A 89 10.06 6.57 -6.31
CA ILE A 89 10.95 5.40 -6.46
C ILE A 89 10.90 4.82 -7.89
N ASP A 90 9.84 5.08 -8.67
CA ASP A 90 9.70 4.62 -10.07
C ASP A 90 10.68 5.34 -11.01
N GLN A 91 11.91 4.85 -11.05
CA GLN A 91 12.99 5.38 -11.89
C GLN A 91 13.42 4.36 -12.94
N PRO A 92 13.39 4.69 -14.24
CA PRO A 92 13.77 3.75 -15.30
C PRO A 92 15.19 3.23 -15.10
N GLY A 93 15.37 1.93 -15.25
CA GLY A 93 16.65 1.24 -15.03
C GLY A 93 17.00 0.97 -13.56
N ILE A 94 16.25 1.50 -12.60
CA ILE A 94 16.46 1.28 -11.15
C ILE A 94 15.29 0.49 -10.56
N ALA A 95 14.06 1.00 -10.69
CA ALA A 95 12.88 0.35 -10.14
C ALA A 95 11.60 0.68 -10.93
N SER A 96 10.59 -0.15 -10.69
CA SER A 96 9.22 0.06 -11.17
C SER A 96 8.24 -0.02 -9.99
N GLY A 97 7.36 0.97 -9.89
CA GLY A 97 6.36 1.08 -8.84
C GLY A 97 5.02 0.49 -9.27
N LEU A 98 4.44 -0.38 -8.45
CA LEU A 98 3.05 -0.84 -8.61
C LEU A 98 2.19 -0.26 -7.49
N SER A 99 1.38 0.76 -7.84
CA SER A 99 0.50 1.44 -6.90
C SER A 99 -0.89 0.78 -6.88
N GLU A 100 -1.20 0.09 -5.80
CA GLU A 100 -2.46 -0.62 -5.51
C GLU A 100 -2.93 -1.53 -6.67
N PRO A 101 -2.12 -2.53 -7.09
CA PRO A 101 -2.54 -3.48 -8.11
C PRO A 101 -3.79 -4.23 -7.63
N VAL A 102 -4.89 -4.09 -8.36
CA VAL A 102 -6.19 -4.63 -7.95
C VAL A 102 -6.18 -6.17 -7.83
N LEU A 103 -5.24 -6.86 -8.48
CA LEU A 103 -4.98 -8.27 -8.29
C LEU A 103 -4.80 -8.64 -6.80
N LEU A 104 -4.14 -7.79 -6.00
CA LEU A 104 -3.97 -8.05 -4.56
C LEU A 104 -5.27 -7.80 -3.78
N ASN A 105 -6.16 -6.93 -4.26
CA ASN A 105 -7.49 -6.77 -3.68
C ASN A 105 -8.36 -8.00 -3.97
N ASP A 106 -8.22 -8.62 -5.14
CA ASP A 106 -8.89 -9.90 -5.46
C ASP A 106 -8.44 -11.00 -4.51
N MET A 107 -7.16 -11.04 -4.15
CA MET A 107 -6.64 -11.99 -3.17
C MET A 107 -7.20 -11.77 -1.76
N VAL A 108 -7.39 -10.52 -1.33
CA VAL A 108 -8.08 -10.18 -0.06
C VAL A 108 -9.54 -10.63 -0.13
N GLY A 109 -10.25 -10.26 -1.20
CA GLY A 109 -11.66 -10.64 -1.37
C GLY A 109 -11.86 -12.15 -1.43
N TRP A 110 -10.99 -12.89 -2.12
CA TRP A 110 -11.06 -14.35 -2.19
C TRP A 110 -10.80 -15.00 -0.84
N ARG A 111 -9.85 -14.47 -0.05
CA ARG A 111 -9.63 -14.91 1.34
C ARG A 111 -10.89 -14.78 2.18
N ARG A 112 -11.54 -13.60 2.13
CA ARG A 112 -12.78 -13.31 2.87
C ARG A 112 -13.96 -14.18 2.45
N ARG A 113 -14.01 -14.60 1.18
CA ARG A 113 -15.00 -15.57 0.68
C ARG A 113 -14.70 -17.03 1.07
N GLY A 114 -13.72 -17.27 1.94
CA GLY A 114 -13.45 -18.59 2.51
C GLY A 114 -12.45 -19.44 1.73
N ALA A 115 -11.56 -18.83 0.94
CA ALA A 115 -10.49 -19.57 0.26
C ALA A 115 -9.68 -20.42 1.24
N ALA A 116 -9.50 -21.71 0.91
CA ALA A 116 -8.70 -22.63 1.70
C ALA A 116 -7.28 -22.06 1.89
N PRO A 117 -6.72 -22.01 3.12
CA PRO A 117 -5.45 -21.34 3.39
C PRO A 117 -4.29 -21.78 2.49
N ARG A 118 -4.21 -23.09 2.19
CA ARG A 118 -3.14 -23.65 1.36
C ARG A 118 -3.26 -23.21 -0.10
N ASP A 119 -4.46 -23.23 -0.66
CA ASP A 119 -4.69 -22.78 -2.03
C ASP A 119 -4.50 -21.27 -2.16
N HIS A 120 -4.99 -20.51 -1.18
CA HIS A 120 -4.79 -19.06 -1.13
C HIS A 120 -3.30 -18.70 -1.12
N ALA A 121 -2.48 -19.36 -0.28
CA ALA A 121 -1.04 -19.14 -0.23
C ALA A 121 -0.34 -19.49 -1.55
N ARG A 122 -0.71 -20.61 -2.18
CA ARG A 122 -0.14 -21.04 -3.48
C ARG A 122 -0.46 -20.06 -4.60
N VAL A 123 -1.70 -19.58 -4.67
CA VAL A 123 -2.10 -18.60 -5.68
C VAL A 123 -1.52 -17.22 -5.36
N MET A 124 -1.41 -16.84 -4.09
CA MET A 124 -0.72 -15.61 -3.67
C MET A 124 0.73 -15.62 -4.13
N ASP A 125 1.41 -16.76 -4.03
CA ASP A 125 2.77 -16.92 -4.52
C ASP A 125 2.86 -16.64 -6.03
N ASP A 126 1.95 -17.22 -6.82
CA ASP A 126 1.89 -16.99 -8.26
C ASP A 126 1.51 -15.54 -8.60
N ALA A 127 0.55 -14.97 -7.89
CA ALA A 127 0.13 -13.57 -8.02
C ALA A 127 1.30 -12.61 -7.80
N LEU A 128 2.06 -12.81 -6.72
CA LEU A 128 3.26 -12.02 -6.45
C LEU A 128 4.34 -12.24 -7.52
N ALA A 129 4.49 -13.45 -8.06
CA ALA A 129 5.40 -13.71 -9.17
C ALA A 129 4.98 -12.99 -10.47
N MET A 130 3.67 -12.91 -10.75
CA MET A 130 3.16 -12.17 -11.91
C MET A 130 3.33 -10.66 -11.78
N LEU A 131 3.22 -10.13 -10.56
CA LEU A 131 3.45 -8.70 -10.30
C LEU A 131 4.94 -8.36 -10.27
N ALA A 132 5.80 -9.30 -9.89
CA ALA A 132 7.26 -9.14 -9.86
C ALA A 132 7.90 -9.25 -11.26
N ARG A 133 7.38 -8.53 -12.25
CA ARG A 133 7.94 -8.43 -13.60
C ARG A 133 8.42 -7.00 -13.86
N PRO A 134 9.74 -6.75 -13.91
CA PRO A 134 10.29 -5.42 -14.08
C PRO A 134 10.09 -4.93 -15.51
N LEU A 135 9.88 -3.62 -15.68
CA LEU A 135 9.66 -3.03 -17.00
C LEU A 135 10.96 -3.00 -17.82
N THR A 136 12.10 -2.81 -17.15
CA THR A 136 13.44 -2.93 -17.73
C THR A 136 14.23 -4.00 -16.98
N ALA A 137 15.03 -4.80 -17.69
CA ALA A 137 15.90 -5.79 -17.06
C ALA A 137 16.84 -5.11 -16.03
N GLY A 138 16.94 -5.69 -14.83
CA GLY A 138 17.73 -5.15 -13.72
C GLY A 138 16.97 -4.26 -12.75
N GLU A 139 15.77 -3.80 -13.09
CA GLU A 139 14.94 -3.04 -12.14
C GLU A 139 14.41 -3.93 -11.01
N ALA A 140 14.29 -3.36 -9.81
CA ALA A 140 13.46 -3.93 -8.77
C ALA A 140 11.96 -3.59 -8.99
N VAL A 141 11.07 -4.41 -8.42
CA VAL A 141 9.63 -4.11 -8.38
C VAL A 141 9.22 -3.71 -6.97
N ILE A 142 8.63 -2.53 -6.81
CA ILE A 142 8.11 -2.05 -5.52
C ILE A 142 6.58 -2.11 -5.55
N ILE A 143 6.01 -3.05 -4.80
CA ILE A 143 4.56 -3.21 -4.69
C ILE A 143 4.05 -2.40 -3.50
N LYS A 144 3.20 -1.42 -3.78
CA LYS A 144 2.41 -0.71 -2.78
C LYS A 144 0.97 -1.25 -2.82
N PRO A 145 0.62 -2.29 -2.06
CA PRO A 145 -0.76 -2.76 -2.03
C PRO A 145 -1.68 -1.71 -1.40
N SER A 146 -3.00 -1.86 -1.60
CA SER A 146 -3.98 -1.12 -0.82
C SER A 146 -3.92 -1.55 0.65
N ASN A 147 -4.27 -0.67 1.59
CA ASN A 147 -4.11 -0.96 3.02
C ASN A 147 -5.10 -2.03 3.54
N ILE A 148 -6.13 -2.39 2.76
CA ILE A 148 -6.94 -3.60 3.02
C ILE A 148 -6.11 -4.89 2.98
N PHE A 149 -4.92 -4.85 2.39
CA PHE A 149 -4.00 -5.99 2.29
C PHE A 149 -3.15 -6.20 3.54
N ASN A 150 -3.10 -5.24 4.47
CA ASN A 150 -2.25 -5.32 5.67
C ASN A 150 -2.40 -6.63 6.48
N PRO A 151 -3.60 -7.24 6.64
CA PRO A 151 -3.76 -8.56 7.26
C PRO A 151 -2.96 -9.69 6.58
N LEU A 152 -2.66 -9.56 5.28
CA LEU A 152 -1.91 -10.54 4.48
C LEU A 152 -0.41 -10.22 4.37
N ALA A 153 0.05 -9.08 4.90
CA ALA A 153 1.42 -8.60 4.72
C ALA A 153 2.49 -9.60 5.19
N ARG A 154 2.31 -10.21 6.37
CA ARG A 154 3.24 -11.24 6.89
C ARG A 154 3.33 -12.45 5.98
N GLY A 155 2.20 -12.90 5.42
CA GLY A 155 2.15 -14.01 4.48
C GLY A 155 2.91 -13.68 3.19
N ALA A 156 2.67 -12.50 2.61
CA ALA A 156 3.38 -12.04 1.42
C ALA A 156 4.90 -11.95 1.63
N LEU A 157 5.33 -11.40 2.78
CA LEU A 157 6.75 -11.32 3.14
C LEU A 157 7.39 -12.69 3.42
N THR A 158 6.60 -13.67 3.88
CA THR A 158 7.06 -15.06 4.08
C THR A 158 7.27 -15.76 2.73
N LEU A 159 6.40 -15.51 1.75
CA LEU A 159 6.56 -16.00 0.37
C LEU A 159 7.73 -15.33 -0.36
N ARG A 160 8.15 -14.14 0.09
CA ARG A 160 9.29 -13.40 -0.47
C ARG A 160 10.37 -13.17 0.60
N PRO A 161 11.15 -14.21 0.98
CA PRO A 161 12.15 -14.12 2.04
C PRO A 161 13.36 -13.23 1.71
N GLY A 162 13.48 -12.72 0.48
CA GLY A 162 14.42 -11.65 0.11
C GLY A 162 13.82 -10.24 0.10
N ALA A 163 12.50 -10.08 0.27
CA ALA A 163 11.85 -8.78 0.19
C ALA A 163 12.11 -7.90 1.42
N HIS A 164 12.56 -6.67 1.18
CA HIS A 164 12.51 -5.59 2.16
C HIS A 164 11.13 -4.91 2.13
N ALA A 165 10.77 -4.26 3.23
CA ALA A 165 9.53 -3.50 3.33
C ALA A 165 9.68 -2.18 4.08
N ILE A 166 8.90 -1.20 3.65
CA ILE A 166 8.67 0.04 4.39
C ILE A 166 7.21 0.06 4.86
N LEU A 167 7.01 0.39 6.13
CA LEU A 167 5.71 0.57 6.75
C LEU A 167 5.46 2.08 6.92
N LEU A 168 4.79 2.67 5.93
CA LEU A 168 4.55 4.12 5.89
C LEU A 168 3.24 4.47 6.58
N TYR A 169 3.31 5.27 7.65
CA TYR A 169 2.12 5.67 8.40
C TYR A 169 2.03 7.19 8.57
N ALA A 170 0.80 7.69 8.73
CA ALA A 170 0.58 9.05 9.20
C ALA A 170 0.42 9.00 10.72
N PRO A 171 1.04 9.91 11.49
CA PRO A 171 0.75 10.05 12.92
C PRO A 171 -0.75 10.17 13.16
N LEU A 172 -1.25 9.57 14.25
CA LEU A 172 -2.68 9.41 14.50
C LEU A 172 -3.46 10.73 14.32
N ARG A 173 -2.93 11.82 14.87
CA ARG A 173 -3.51 13.16 14.73
C ARG A 173 -3.64 13.61 13.28
N ALA A 174 -2.56 13.50 12.51
CA ALA A 174 -2.55 13.87 11.08
C ALA A 174 -3.49 12.98 10.26
N PHE A 175 -3.59 11.70 10.61
CA PHE A 175 -4.55 10.77 10.01
C PHE A 175 -6.00 11.20 10.30
N LEU A 176 -6.36 11.43 11.56
CA LEU A 176 -7.72 11.83 11.94
C LEU A 176 -8.11 13.18 11.35
N LEU A 177 -7.20 14.16 11.32
CA LEU A 177 -7.42 15.44 10.63
C LEU A 177 -7.68 15.25 9.14
N SER A 178 -6.95 14.32 8.49
CA SER A 178 -7.18 14.00 7.09
C SER A 178 -8.55 13.38 6.86
N VAL A 179 -9.02 12.53 7.79
CA VAL A 179 -10.37 11.96 7.74
C VAL A 179 -11.43 13.03 7.91
N ALA A 180 -11.31 13.86 8.96
CA ALA A 180 -12.27 14.93 9.25
C ALA A 180 -12.39 15.94 8.10
N ARG A 181 -11.25 16.43 7.58
CA ARG A 181 -11.21 17.39 6.47
C ARG A 181 -11.83 16.87 5.18
N LYS A 182 -11.71 15.57 4.91
CA LYS A 182 -12.29 14.93 3.71
C LYS A 182 -13.77 14.60 3.86
N GLY A 183 -14.36 14.87 5.03
CA GLY A 183 -15.80 14.85 5.25
C GLY A 183 -16.42 13.45 5.24
N LEU A 184 -17.74 13.43 5.00
CA LEU A 184 -18.59 12.25 5.18
C LEU A 184 -18.11 11.02 4.40
N TRP A 185 -17.69 11.18 3.14
CA TRP A 185 -17.23 10.07 2.31
C TRP A 185 -15.97 9.41 2.86
N CYS A 186 -15.07 10.18 3.46
CA CYS A 186 -13.87 9.65 4.07
C CYS A 186 -14.16 8.91 5.39
N ARG A 187 -15.15 9.40 6.15
CA ARG A 187 -15.65 8.74 7.35
C ARG A 187 -16.33 7.41 7.00
N LEU A 188 -17.12 7.37 5.94
CA LEU A 188 -17.71 6.13 5.42
C LEU A 188 -16.64 5.13 4.97
N TRP A 189 -15.63 5.58 4.22
CA TRP A 189 -14.49 4.72 3.86
C TRP A 189 -13.78 4.12 5.08
N CYS A 190 -13.64 4.88 6.19
CA CYS A 190 -13.07 4.33 7.42
C CYS A 190 -13.93 3.21 8.02
N ARG A 191 -15.26 3.31 7.92
CA ARG A 191 -16.19 2.25 8.34
C ARG A 191 -16.09 1.02 7.45
N GLU A 192 -15.98 1.19 6.14
CA GLU A 192 -15.76 0.07 5.19
C GLU A 192 -14.42 -0.65 5.45
N LEU A 193 -13.36 0.12 5.73
CA LEU A 193 -12.07 -0.46 6.11
C LEU A 193 -12.18 -1.26 7.41
N PHE A 194 -12.87 -0.69 8.41
CA PHE A 194 -13.13 -1.34 9.69
C PHE A 194 -13.95 -2.63 9.54
N GLU A 195 -15.00 -2.62 8.72
CA GLU A 195 -15.79 -3.82 8.39
C GLU A 195 -14.90 -4.91 7.78
N GLY A 196 -14.03 -4.54 6.83
CA GLY A 196 -13.05 -5.46 6.27
C GLY A 196 -12.11 -6.05 7.32
N TYR A 197 -11.62 -5.23 8.24
CA TYR A 197 -10.74 -5.68 9.32
C TYR A 197 -11.45 -6.55 10.37
N LEU A 198 -12.75 -6.36 10.59
CA LEU A 198 -13.56 -7.32 11.37
C LEU A 198 -13.62 -8.67 10.67
N ALA A 199 -13.92 -8.68 9.36
CA ALA A 199 -14.00 -9.92 8.58
C ALA A 199 -12.67 -10.68 8.51
N ASP A 200 -11.54 -9.96 8.63
CA ASP A 200 -10.19 -10.52 8.61
C ASP A 200 -9.66 -10.93 10.00
N ASP A 201 -10.46 -10.80 11.07
CA ASP A 201 -10.03 -10.98 12.48
C ASP A 201 -8.78 -10.13 12.84
N PHE A 202 -8.71 -8.93 12.25
CA PHE A 202 -7.55 -8.05 12.37
C PHE A 202 -7.65 -7.10 13.56
N LEU A 203 -8.85 -6.93 14.13
CA LEU A 203 -9.13 -6.10 15.29
C LEU A 203 -9.12 -6.97 16.55
N GLN A 204 -8.24 -6.67 17.52
CA GLN A 204 -8.20 -7.42 18.78
C GLN A 204 -8.02 -6.43 19.94
N PHE A 205 -9.10 -5.71 20.25
CA PHE A 205 -9.08 -4.62 21.26
C PHE A 205 -9.95 -4.94 22.48
N GLY A 206 -10.56 -6.14 22.54
CA GLY A 206 -11.45 -6.54 23.63
C GLY A 206 -12.84 -5.87 23.60
N PHE A 207 -13.16 -5.15 22.53
CA PHE A 207 -14.51 -4.60 22.30
C PHE A 207 -15.45 -5.64 21.72
N ASP A 208 -16.71 -5.60 22.15
CA ASP A 208 -17.78 -6.38 21.54
C ASP A 208 -18.51 -5.59 20.43
N ALA A 209 -19.48 -6.23 19.78
CA ALA A 209 -20.26 -5.60 18.71
C ALA A 209 -21.03 -4.35 19.17
N ARG A 210 -21.50 -4.32 20.42
CA ARG A 210 -22.22 -3.18 21.00
C ARG A 210 -21.28 -2.02 21.29
N ASP A 211 -20.07 -2.30 21.77
CA ASP A 211 -19.03 -1.30 21.99
C ASP A 211 -18.66 -0.61 20.67
N TYR A 212 -18.43 -1.39 19.61
CA TYR A 212 -18.14 -0.86 18.28
C TYR A 212 -19.31 -0.06 17.69
N PHE A 213 -20.54 -0.55 17.85
CA PHE A 213 -21.73 0.16 17.37
C PHE A 213 -21.87 1.56 17.97
N ARG A 214 -21.39 1.77 19.19
CA ARG A 214 -21.47 3.05 19.91
C ARG A 214 -20.35 4.04 19.58
N GLN A 215 -19.35 3.63 18.79
CA GLN A 215 -18.24 4.49 18.43
C GLN A 215 -18.62 5.50 17.35
N SER A 216 -18.10 6.73 17.49
CA SER A 216 -18.16 7.74 16.43
C SER A 216 -17.32 7.31 15.22
N ASP A 217 -17.52 7.98 14.08
CA ASP A 217 -16.74 7.70 12.87
C ASP A 217 -15.24 7.88 13.07
N LEU A 218 -14.83 8.89 13.84
CA LEU A 218 -13.41 9.14 14.13
C LEU A 218 -12.83 8.13 15.11
N GLN A 219 -13.62 7.62 16.06
CA GLN A 219 -13.20 6.51 16.92
C GLN A 219 -13.03 5.22 16.10
N ILE A 220 -13.95 4.93 15.16
CA ILE A 220 -13.80 3.82 14.21
C ILE A 220 -12.53 4.00 13.36
N ALA A 221 -12.28 5.22 12.85
CA ALA A 221 -11.07 5.52 12.11
C ALA A 221 -9.80 5.30 12.95
N ALA A 222 -9.81 5.75 14.21
CA ALA A 222 -8.71 5.53 15.15
C ALA A 222 -8.47 4.04 15.45
N ILE A 223 -9.52 3.23 15.63
CA ILE A 223 -9.40 1.77 15.80
C ILE A 223 -8.75 1.13 14.58
N GLY A 224 -9.21 1.47 13.37
CA GLY A 224 -8.62 0.98 12.13
C GLY A 224 -7.15 1.38 11.98
N TRP A 225 -6.77 2.58 12.42
CA TRP A 225 -5.38 3.02 12.46
C TRP A 225 -4.55 2.24 13.50
N LEU A 226 -5.06 2.07 14.73
CA LEU A 226 -4.38 1.31 15.80
C LEU A 226 -4.14 -0.15 15.40
N ALA A 227 -5.08 -0.76 14.67
CA ALA A 227 -4.93 -2.14 14.20
C ALA A 227 -3.74 -2.26 13.24
N GLN A 228 -3.59 -1.29 12.35
CA GLN A 228 -2.46 -1.21 11.43
C GLN A 228 -1.15 -0.95 12.17
N GLN A 229 -1.12 -0.05 13.16
CA GLN A 229 0.09 0.20 13.96
C GLN A 229 0.56 -1.04 14.71
N ARG A 230 -0.35 -1.77 15.35
CA ARG A 230 -0.03 -3.02 16.02
C ARG A 230 0.57 -4.05 15.05
N ALA A 231 -0.07 -4.23 13.91
CA ALA A 231 0.42 -5.15 12.89
C ALA A 231 1.79 -4.73 12.37
N PHE A 232 2.02 -3.43 12.17
CA PHE A 232 3.29 -2.89 11.72
C PHE A 232 4.41 -3.07 12.76
N ALA A 233 4.16 -2.76 14.03
CA ALA A 233 5.10 -3.03 15.11
C ALA A 233 5.46 -4.52 15.20
N THR A 234 4.47 -5.41 15.02
CA THR A 234 4.65 -6.86 15.01
C THR A 234 5.52 -7.32 13.83
N LEU A 235 5.32 -6.74 12.65
CA LEU A 235 6.14 -7.05 11.47
C LEU A 235 7.60 -6.63 11.67
N ILE A 236 7.84 -5.41 12.19
CA ILE A 236 9.19 -4.90 12.46
C ILE A 236 9.93 -5.82 13.44
N ALA A 237 9.26 -6.23 14.53
CA ALA A 237 9.83 -7.16 15.50
C ALA A 237 10.09 -8.56 14.92
N TRP A 238 9.26 -9.01 13.97
CA TRP A 238 9.39 -10.32 13.33
C TRP A 238 10.57 -10.42 12.36
N ALA A 239 10.91 -9.34 11.64
CA ALA A 239 11.98 -9.34 10.65
C ALA A 239 12.85 -8.06 10.74
N PRO A 240 13.64 -7.92 11.82
CA PRO A 240 14.50 -6.74 12.02
C PRO A 240 15.51 -6.59 10.88
N GLY A 241 15.81 -5.33 10.51
CA GLY A 241 16.74 -4.99 9.43
C GLY A 241 16.15 -5.07 8.02
N ARG A 242 15.16 -5.95 7.78
CA ARG A 242 14.43 -6.02 6.49
C ARG A 242 13.23 -5.06 6.42
N ILE A 243 12.71 -4.66 7.58
CA ILE A 243 11.49 -3.86 7.69
C ILE A 243 11.79 -2.59 8.47
N ALA A 244 11.44 -1.44 7.89
CA ALA A 244 11.59 -0.13 8.51
C ALA A 244 10.25 0.62 8.53
N ALA A 245 10.05 1.48 9.53
CA ALA A 245 8.90 2.38 9.59
C ALA A 245 9.25 3.75 8.99
N LEU A 246 8.32 4.38 8.29
CA LEU A 246 8.46 5.75 7.84
C LEU A 246 7.25 6.57 8.29
N ASP A 247 7.51 7.69 8.94
CA ASP A 247 6.49 8.68 9.31
C ASP A 247 6.23 9.61 8.11
N SER A 248 4.95 9.79 7.75
CA SER A 248 4.56 10.66 6.65
C SER A 248 4.91 12.14 6.86
N GLU A 249 5.00 12.60 8.10
CA GLU A 249 5.43 13.97 8.41
C GLU A 249 6.93 14.13 8.22
N ALA A 250 7.72 13.10 8.53
CA ALA A 250 9.14 13.07 8.18
C ALA A 250 9.33 13.06 6.65
N LEU A 251 8.62 12.18 5.95
CA LEU A 251 8.62 12.10 4.49
C LEU A 251 8.26 13.44 3.83
N THR A 252 7.21 14.11 4.29
CA THR A 252 6.74 15.34 3.63
C THR A 252 7.52 16.59 4.04
N ARG A 253 8.27 16.54 5.15
CA ARG A 253 9.17 17.62 5.57
C ARG A 253 10.46 17.61 4.76
N ASP A 254 10.98 16.42 4.46
CA ASP A 254 12.22 16.24 3.70
C ASP A 254 12.09 15.09 2.69
N PRO A 255 11.34 15.31 1.59
CA PRO A 255 11.00 14.23 0.66
C PRO A 255 12.22 13.65 -0.06
N VAL A 256 13.23 14.46 -0.36
CA VAL A 256 14.44 13.98 -1.05
C VAL A 256 15.21 13.01 -0.16
N ARG A 257 15.45 13.36 1.10
CA ARG A 257 16.16 12.45 2.03
C ARG A 257 15.33 11.22 2.38
N ALA A 258 14.02 11.35 2.49
CA ALA A 258 13.13 10.22 2.75
C ALA A 258 13.08 9.23 1.57
N VAL A 259 13.02 9.72 0.32
CA VAL A 259 13.07 8.86 -0.87
C VAL A 259 14.44 8.21 -1.00
N ALA A 260 15.53 8.96 -0.79
CA ALA A 260 16.88 8.39 -0.80
C ALA A 260 17.04 7.28 0.25
N GLY A 261 16.61 7.52 1.49
CA GLY A 261 16.62 6.50 2.55
C GLY A 261 15.75 5.28 2.21
N ALA A 262 14.62 5.48 1.54
CA ALA A 262 13.77 4.37 1.08
C ALA A 262 14.47 3.54 0.00
N MET A 263 15.13 4.20 -0.96
CA MET A 263 15.92 3.53 -2.00
C MET A 263 17.08 2.75 -1.39
N ASP A 264 17.84 3.35 -0.47
CA ASP A 264 18.93 2.69 0.25
C ASP A 264 18.44 1.46 1.02
N HIS A 265 17.29 1.57 1.71
CA HIS A 265 16.69 0.44 2.44
C HIS A 265 16.25 -0.70 1.53
N TYR A 266 15.86 -0.41 0.29
CA TYR A 266 15.58 -1.41 -0.74
C TYR A 266 16.84 -1.89 -1.47
N GLY A 267 18.03 -1.38 -1.15
CA GLY A 267 19.28 -1.72 -1.82
C GLY A 267 19.38 -1.13 -3.23
N LEU A 268 18.67 -0.04 -3.51
CA LEU A 268 18.64 0.63 -4.81
C LEU A 268 19.61 1.82 -4.82
N THR A 269 20.31 2.01 -5.94
CA THR A 269 21.17 3.19 -6.12
C THR A 269 20.29 4.41 -6.42
N ALA A 270 20.41 5.47 -5.61
CA ALA A 270 19.71 6.73 -5.81
C ALA A 270 20.66 7.81 -6.32
N ASP A 271 20.31 8.47 -7.44
CA ASP A 271 20.89 9.77 -7.80
C ASP A 271 20.11 10.87 -7.08
N ARG A 272 20.76 11.49 -6.09
CA ARG A 272 20.13 12.50 -5.22
C ARG A 272 19.79 13.79 -5.96
N GLU A 273 20.57 14.16 -6.97
CA GLU A 273 20.29 15.35 -7.78
C GLU A 273 19.03 15.10 -8.62
N ALA A 274 18.97 13.94 -9.29
CA ALA A 274 17.79 13.54 -10.05
C ALA A 274 16.53 13.38 -9.18
N LEU A 275 16.68 12.97 -7.92
CA LEU A 275 15.56 12.90 -6.97
C LEU A 275 14.95 14.26 -6.64
N ALA A 276 15.78 15.30 -6.51
CA ALA A 276 15.31 16.64 -6.14
C ALA A 276 14.36 17.22 -7.18
N ASP A 277 14.63 16.94 -8.46
CA ASP A 277 13.84 17.39 -9.60
C ASP A 277 12.72 16.39 -9.99
N HIS A 278 12.52 15.32 -9.21
CA HIS A 278 11.56 14.29 -9.57
C HIS A 278 10.11 14.82 -9.54
N PRO A 279 9.33 14.73 -10.64
CA PRO A 279 8.00 15.35 -10.74
C PRO A 279 6.99 14.94 -9.66
N ALA A 280 7.13 13.71 -9.13
CA ALA A 280 6.28 13.21 -8.05
C ALA A 280 6.38 14.05 -6.76
N LEU A 281 7.48 14.77 -6.54
CA LEU A 281 7.67 15.59 -5.34
C LEU A 281 6.97 16.96 -5.42
N ALA A 282 6.65 17.42 -6.64
CA ALA A 282 6.07 18.74 -6.89
C ALA A 282 4.58 18.69 -7.30
N ARG A 283 3.95 17.52 -7.23
CA ARG A 283 2.55 17.31 -7.67
C ARG A 283 1.75 16.48 -6.68
N ASN A 284 0.46 16.73 -6.64
CA ASN A 284 -0.47 15.93 -5.89
C ASN A 284 -0.64 14.57 -6.58
N SER A 285 -0.21 13.51 -5.92
CA SER A 285 -0.19 12.16 -6.50
C SER A 285 -1.58 11.58 -6.86
N LYS A 286 -2.69 12.27 -6.51
CA LYS A 286 -4.06 11.83 -6.80
C LYS A 286 -4.76 12.69 -7.85
N SER A 287 -4.51 13.99 -7.87
CA SER A 287 -5.14 14.92 -8.82
C SER A 287 -4.21 15.38 -9.95
N GLY A 288 -2.90 15.15 -9.84
CA GLY A 288 -1.89 15.65 -10.76
C GLY A 288 -1.61 17.16 -10.67
N ALA A 289 -2.39 17.89 -9.87
CA ALA A 289 -2.22 19.33 -9.69
C ALA A 289 -0.86 19.67 -9.04
N PRO A 290 -0.29 20.87 -9.28
CA PRO A 290 0.88 21.34 -8.57
C PRO A 290 0.68 21.25 -7.05
N PHE A 291 1.73 20.83 -6.33
CA PHE A 291 1.70 20.72 -4.87
C PHE A 291 2.91 21.45 -4.30
N ALA A 292 2.65 22.54 -3.58
CA ALA A 292 3.70 23.42 -3.08
C ALA A 292 4.41 22.83 -1.86
N ALA A 293 5.68 23.20 -1.68
CA ALA A 293 6.41 22.90 -0.46
C ALA A 293 5.62 23.42 0.78
N GLY A 294 5.50 22.56 1.79
CA GLY A 294 4.75 22.88 3.01
C GLY A 294 3.23 22.88 2.86
N GLU A 295 2.66 22.57 1.67
CA GLU A 295 1.21 22.61 1.45
C GLU A 295 0.47 21.63 2.36
N ARG A 296 1.02 20.42 2.56
CA ARG A 296 0.45 19.43 3.48
C ARG A 296 0.35 19.97 4.92
N GLN A 297 1.37 20.67 5.40
CA GLN A 297 1.41 21.23 6.74
C GLN A 297 0.39 22.36 6.90
N ARG A 298 0.22 23.21 5.87
CA ARG A 298 -0.83 24.23 5.85
C ARG A 298 -2.23 23.62 5.83
N ASP A 299 -2.45 22.59 5.02
CA ASP A 299 -3.70 21.83 4.97
C ASP A 299 -4.07 21.24 6.34
N LEU A 300 -3.07 20.66 7.04
CA LEU A 300 -3.27 20.09 8.37
C LEU A 300 -3.53 21.17 9.42
N ALA A 301 -2.83 22.31 9.37
CA ALA A 301 -3.10 23.43 10.29
C ALA A 301 -4.50 24.02 10.09
N ALA A 302 -4.97 24.14 8.84
CA ALA A 302 -6.33 24.59 8.54
C ALA A 302 -7.39 23.59 9.02
N ALA A 303 -7.15 22.28 8.81
CA ALA A 303 -8.00 21.23 9.37
C ALA A 303 -8.03 21.27 10.89
N ASP A 304 -6.89 21.57 11.51
CA ASP A 304 -6.77 21.63 12.95
C ASP A 304 -7.59 22.76 13.55
N ALA A 305 -7.53 23.95 12.94
CA ALA A 305 -8.37 25.07 13.33
C ALA A 305 -9.87 24.77 13.21
N ALA A 306 -10.27 23.88 12.29
CA ALA A 306 -11.67 23.54 12.05
C ALA A 306 -12.18 22.37 12.91
N TYR A 307 -11.34 21.37 13.20
CA TYR A 307 -11.76 20.09 13.80
C TYR A 307 -11.00 19.73 15.07
N GLY A 308 -10.05 20.55 15.53
CA GLY A 308 -9.11 20.23 16.61
C GLY A 308 -9.78 19.77 17.89
N ASP A 309 -10.89 20.39 18.30
CA ASP A 309 -11.60 20.03 19.53
C ASP A 309 -12.16 18.59 19.50
N GLU A 310 -12.84 18.21 18.40
CA GLU A 310 -13.35 16.83 18.19
C GLU A 310 -12.17 15.84 18.14
N ILE A 311 -11.10 16.21 17.44
CA ILE A 311 -9.91 15.38 17.27
C ILE A 311 -9.19 15.14 18.60
N ASN A 312 -9.05 16.16 19.44
CA ASN A 312 -8.39 16.03 20.75
C ASN A 312 -9.13 15.06 21.68
N GLN A 313 -10.47 15.04 21.64
CA GLN A 313 -11.26 14.07 22.42
C GLN A 313 -11.02 12.63 21.93
N VAL A 314 -11.01 12.43 20.61
CA VAL A 314 -10.76 11.10 20.02
C VAL A 314 -9.31 10.67 20.24
N LEU A 315 -8.35 11.59 20.22
CA LEU A 315 -6.94 11.31 20.50
C LEU A 315 -6.76 10.79 21.92
N GLY A 316 -7.25 11.50 22.95
CA GLY A 316 -7.12 11.04 24.33
C GLY A 316 -7.78 9.68 24.56
N TRP A 317 -8.92 9.43 23.91
CA TRP A 317 -9.55 8.11 23.93
C TRP A 317 -8.69 7.03 23.24
N ALA A 318 -8.16 7.31 22.05
CA ALA A 318 -7.37 6.36 21.28
C ALA A 318 -6.01 6.07 21.93
N GLU A 319 -5.39 7.07 22.58
CA GLU A 319 -4.20 6.92 23.42
C GLU A 319 -4.45 5.94 24.56
N ALA A 320 -5.57 6.09 25.29
CA ALA A 320 -5.94 5.15 26.35
C ALA A 320 -6.15 3.71 25.82
N VAL A 321 -6.78 3.56 24.65
CA VAL A 321 -6.94 2.24 24.00
C VAL A 321 -5.58 1.66 23.59
N ALA A 322 -4.69 2.49 23.05
CA ALA A 322 -3.35 2.09 22.63
C ALA A 322 -2.52 1.62 23.83
N ASP A 323 -2.52 2.39 24.91
CA ASP A 323 -1.80 2.07 26.14
C ASP A 323 -2.30 0.76 26.75
N GLN A 324 -3.61 0.57 26.84
CA GLN A 324 -4.20 -0.68 27.34
C GLN A 324 -3.84 -1.89 26.47
N ALA A 325 -3.76 -1.71 25.15
CA ALA A 325 -3.44 -2.77 24.20
C ALA A 325 -1.94 -2.93 23.91
N GLY A 326 -1.07 -2.11 24.50
CA GLY A 326 0.38 -2.11 24.26
C GLY A 326 0.77 -1.73 22.83
N ILE A 327 0.04 -0.82 22.20
CA ILE A 327 0.24 -0.43 20.79
C ILE A 327 1.07 0.86 20.73
N PRO A 328 2.23 0.84 20.06
CA PRO A 328 3.03 2.04 19.92
C PRO A 328 2.39 3.02 18.93
N LEU A 329 2.18 4.28 19.34
CA LEU A 329 1.70 5.34 18.45
C LEU A 329 2.79 5.81 17.46
N VAL A 330 4.06 5.70 17.87
CA VAL A 330 5.24 5.90 17.03
C VAL A 330 5.91 4.56 16.84
N LEU A 331 6.03 4.10 15.59
CA LEU A 331 6.59 2.78 15.32
C LEU A 331 8.11 2.75 15.61
N PRO A 332 8.64 1.63 16.13
CA PRO A 332 10.08 1.43 16.24
C PRO A 332 10.72 1.23 14.85
N GLY A 333 12.05 1.22 14.78
CA GLY A 333 12.77 0.91 13.53
C GLY A 333 12.58 1.96 12.44
N ALA A 334 12.67 3.25 12.81
CA ALA A 334 12.55 4.36 11.87
C ALA A 334 13.56 4.22 10.72
N LEU A 335 13.09 4.48 9.50
CA LEU A 335 13.89 4.49 8.29
C LEU A 335 15.01 5.53 8.41
N PRO A 336 16.28 5.14 8.25
CA PRO A 336 17.38 6.10 8.18
C PRO A 336 17.18 7.03 6.98
N MET A 337 17.20 8.34 7.22
CA MET A 337 17.12 9.36 6.17
C MET A 337 18.47 10.08 6.10
N PRO A 338 19.35 9.71 5.15
CA PRO A 338 20.71 10.24 5.04
C PRO A 338 20.74 11.71 4.66
#